data_AF-A0A4R4WZY8-F1
#
_entry.id   AF-A0A4R4WZY8-F1
#
_cell.length_a   1.000
_cell.length_b   1.000
_cell.length_c   1.000
_cell.angle_alpha   90.00
_cell.angle_beta   90.00
_cell.angle_gamma   90.00
#
_symmetry.space_group_name_H-M   'P 1'
#
loop_
_entity.id
_entity.type
_entity.pdbx_description
1 polymer ?
#
loop_
_entity_poly.entity_id
_entity_poly.type
_entity_poly.pdbx_seq_one_letter_code
_entity_poly.pdbx_strand_id
1 'polypeptide(L)'
;MIPMGPIEFTPAQVAMFLAVLALVGVCAALPATIPLALVGHRRGRRYPGWNALWYWLCGTVPTVVLMGGLIQTGLGWWVVPLSWLPTLLIAWLLKPRRPEGELVWTDMTPRQGER
;
A
#
# COMPACT_ATOMS: atom_id res chain seq x y z
N MET A 1 -22.92 35.40 8.19
CA MET A 1 -22.66 34.42 7.11
C MET A 1 -23.15 35.06 5.82
N ILE A 2 -22.25 35.36 4.89
CA ILE A 2 -22.64 35.92 3.59
C ILE A 2 -23.20 34.75 2.76
N PRO A 3 -24.44 34.82 2.25
CA PRO A 3 -24.97 33.76 1.41
C PRO A 3 -24.19 33.73 0.11
N MET A 4 -23.26 32.78 0.00
CA MET A 4 -22.67 32.45 -1.28
C MET A 4 -23.81 31.86 -2.13
N GLY A 5 -24.10 32.48 -3.28
CA GLY A 5 -25.06 31.95 -4.26
C GLY A 5 -24.72 30.51 -4.67
N PRO A 6 -25.60 29.83 -5.43
CA PRO A 6 -25.38 28.44 -5.81
C PRO A 6 -23.99 28.29 -6.45
N ILE A 7 -23.11 27.54 -5.79
CA ILE A 7 -21.78 27.25 -6.29
C ILE A 7 -21.95 26.19 -7.37
N GLU A 8 -22.03 26.63 -8.62
CA GLU A 8 -22.05 25.74 -9.77
C GLU A 8 -20.61 25.31 -10.09
N PHE A 9 -20.27 24.08 -9.74
CA PHE A 9 -18.98 23.50 -10.12
C PHE A 9 -19.05 22.97 -11.55
N THR A 10 -18.08 23.34 -12.38
CA THR A 10 -17.98 22.74 -13.71
C THR A 10 -17.56 21.27 -13.60
N PRO A 11 -17.93 20.40 -14.55
CA PRO A 11 -17.49 19.00 -14.55
C PRO A 11 -15.97 18.84 -14.46
N ALA A 12 -15.22 19.77 -15.08
CA ALA A 12 -13.76 19.80 -15.00
C ALA A 12 -13.26 20.10 -13.58
N GLN A 13 -13.90 21.02 -12.85
CA GLN A 13 -13.56 21.31 -11.46
C GLN A 13 -13.85 20.11 -10.54
N VAL A 14 -14.99 19.44 -10.73
CA VAL A 14 -15.33 18.22 -9.98
C VAL A 14 -14.28 17.13 -10.24
N ALA A 15 -13.91 16.90 -11.50
CA ALA A 15 -12.86 15.95 -11.87
C ALA A 15 -11.52 16.29 -11.23
N MET A 16 -11.14 17.57 -11.21
CA MET A 16 -9.92 18.05 -10.54
C MET A 16 -9.96 17.78 -9.03
N PHE A 17 -11.07 18.09 -8.35
CA PHE A 17 -11.21 17.82 -6.92
C PHE A 17 -11.10 16.33 -6.61
N LEU A 18 -11.75 15.47 -7.40
CA LEU A 18 -11.67 14.02 -7.27
C LEU A 18 -10.25 13.52 -7.50
N ALA A 19 -9.54 14.04 -8.51
CA ALA A 19 -8.16 13.67 -8.80
C ALA A 19 -7.22 14.04 -7.64
N VAL A 20 -7.37 15.24 -7.07
CA VAL A 20 -6.58 15.68 -5.91
C VAL A 20 -6.91 14.83 -4.69
N LEU A 21 -8.20 14.56 -4.41
CA LEU A 21 -8.60 13.69 -3.30
C LEU A 21 -8.03 12.28 -3.45
N ALA A 22 -8.10 11.71 -4.65
CA ALA A 22 -7.56 10.39 -4.95
C ALA A 22 -6.04 10.36 -4.74
N LEU A 23 -5.31 11.36 -5.25
CA LEU A 23 -3.87 11.45 -5.08
C LEU A 23 -3.47 11.55 -3.60
N VAL A 24 -4.13 12.43 -2.85
CA VAL A 24 -3.88 12.58 -1.40
C VAL A 24 -4.20 11.29 -0.65
N GLY A 25 -5.32 10.63 -0.97
CA GLY A 25 -5.70 9.34 -0.37
C GLY A 25 -4.68 8.24 -0.67
N VAL A 26 -4.19 8.15 -1.90
CA VAL A 26 -3.14 7.20 -2.29
C VAL A 26 -1.84 7.49 -1.53
N CYS A 27 -1.41 8.75 -1.47
CA CYS A 27 -0.21 9.15 -0.71
C CYS A 27 -0.34 8.82 0.78
N ALA A 28 -1.51 9.06 1.39
CA ALA A 28 -1.78 8.73 2.79
C ALA A 28 -1.81 7.21 3.06
N ALA A 29 -2.13 6.40 2.04
CA ALA A 29 -2.15 4.94 2.15
C ALA A 29 -0.76 4.29 1.94
N LEU A 30 0.21 5.00 1.33
CA LEU A 30 1.55 4.46 1.01
C LEU A 30 2.23 3.72 2.18
N PRO A 31 2.26 4.24 3.42
CA PRO A 31 2.93 3.57 4.53
C PRO A 31 2.38 2.16 4.80
N ALA A 32 1.08 1.94 4.57
CA ALA A 32 0.42 0.65 4.78
C ALA A 32 0.50 -0.27 3.56
N THR A 33 0.59 0.30 2.35
CA THR A 33 0.49 -0.46 1.09
C THR A 33 1.85 -0.88 0.54
N ILE A 34 2.94 -0.15 0.86
CA ILE A 34 4.33 -0.54 0.53
C ILE A 34 4.71 -1.94 1.08
N PRO A 35 4.40 -2.30 2.34
CA PRO A 35 4.65 -3.65 2.85
C PRO A 35 3.97 -4.74 2.02
N LEU A 36 2.73 -4.50 1.58
CA LEU A 36 1.97 -5.42 0.75
C LEU A 36 2.57 -5.55 -0.65
N ALA A 37 2.98 -4.43 -1.24
CA ALA A 37 3.71 -4.40 -2.51
C ALA A 37 5.01 -5.21 -2.43
N LEU A 38 5.76 -5.09 -1.33
CA LEU A 38 6.99 -5.85 -1.10
C LEU A 38 6.72 -7.36 -0.96
N VAL A 39 5.62 -7.74 -0.32
CA VAL A 39 5.18 -9.14 -0.26
C VAL A 39 4.84 -9.67 -1.65
N GLY A 40 4.10 -8.89 -2.46
CA GLY A 40 3.80 -9.22 -3.85
C GLY A 40 5.07 -9.38 -4.69
N HIS A 41 6.02 -8.46 -4.55
CA HIS A 41 7.32 -8.51 -5.23
C HIS A 41 8.07 -9.81 -4.89
N ARG A 42 8.14 -10.17 -3.61
CA ARG A 42 8.83 -11.39 -3.14
C ARG A 42 8.14 -12.69 -3.56
N ARG A 43 6.81 -12.68 -3.74
CA ARG A 43 6.04 -13.85 -4.21
C ARG A 43 6.06 -14.03 -5.73
N GLY A 44 6.36 -12.97 -6.48
CA GLY A 44 6.33 -13.01 -7.94
C GLY A 44 7.54 -13.74 -8.53
N ARG A 45 7.36 -14.97 -9.04
CA ARG A 45 8.44 -15.72 -9.72
C ARG A 45 8.68 -15.30 -11.17
N ARG A 46 7.63 -14.87 -11.89
CA ARG A 46 7.69 -14.59 -13.34
C ARG A 46 7.67 -13.10 -13.68
N TYR A 47 6.86 -12.31 -12.96
CA TYR A 47 6.74 -10.86 -13.13
C TYR A 47 6.63 -10.17 -11.77
N PRO A 48 7.76 -9.94 -11.06
CA PRO A 48 7.74 -9.43 -9.70
C PRO A 48 7.19 -7.99 -9.61
N GLY A 49 7.37 -7.18 -10.66
CA GLY A 49 6.79 -5.84 -10.73
C GLY A 49 5.26 -5.83 -10.85
N TRP A 50 4.69 -6.67 -11.73
CA TRP A 50 3.24 -6.77 -11.89
C TRP A 50 2.56 -7.31 -10.63
N ASN A 51 3.19 -8.30 -9.99
CA ASN A 51 2.67 -8.85 -8.73
C ASN A 51 2.75 -7.84 -7.58
N ALA A 52 3.81 -7.02 -7.53
CA ALA A 52 3.92 -5.92 -6.57
C ALA A 52 2.81 -4.88 -6.77
N LEU A 53 2.54 -4.49 -8.02
CA LEU A 53 1.49 -3.53 -8.35
C LEU A 53 0.10 -4.07 -8.01
N TRP A 54 -0.16 -5.35 -8.27
CA TRP A 54 -1.42 -6.00 -7.91
C TRP A 54 -1.66 -6.00 -6.40
N TYR A 55 -0.64 -6.41 -5.62
CA TYR A 55 -0.72 -6.40 -4.16
C TYR A 55 -0.85 -4.97 -3.61
N TRP A 56 -0.16 -3.99 -4.21
CA TRP A 56 -0.28 -2.59 -3.86
C TRP A 56 -1.70 -2.05 -4.08
N LEU A 57 -2.31 -2.34 -5.23
CA LEU A 57 -3.71 -1.97 -5.53
C LEU A 57 -4.67 -2.63 -4.53
N CYS A 58 -4.50 -3.94 -4.28
CA CYS A 58 -5.32 -4.67 -3.31
C CYS A 58 -5.22 -4.11 -1.89
N GLY A 59 -4.10 -3.50 -1.49
CA GLY A 59 -3.99 -2.82 -0.20
C GLY A 59 -4.53 -1.39 -0.21
N THR A 60 -4.36 -0.67 -1.32
CA THR A 60 -4.72 0.76 -1.43
C THR A 60 -6.23 0.96 -1.47
N VAL A 61 -6.95 0.15 -2.25
CA VAL A 61 -8.41 0.22 -2.36
C VAL A 61 -9.11 0.12 -0.99
N PRO A 62 -8.90 -0.94 -0.18
CA PRO A 62 -9.57 -1.06 1.10
C PRO A 62 -9.12 0.02 2.09
N THR A 63 -7.85 0.44 2.10
CA THR A 63 -7.39 1.53 2.99
C THR A 63 -8.11 2.84 2.68
N VAL A 64 -8.21 3.24 1.42
CA VAL A 64 -8.90 4.48 1.02
C VAL A 64 -10.40 4.39 1.32
N VAL A 65 -11.03 3.25 1.05
CA VAL A 65 -12.45 3.03 1.37
C VAL A 65 -12.69 3.12 2.88
N LEU A 66 -11.84 2.48 3.68
CA LEU A 66 -11.97 2.50 5.14
C LEU A 66 -11.75 3.91 5.69
N MET A 67 -10.75 4.62 5.18
CA MET A 67 -10.46 6.01 5.54
C MET A 67 -11.64 6.94 5.20
N GLY A 68 -12.25 6.77 4.02
CA GLY A 68 -13.45 7.50 3.62
C GLY A 68 -14.66 7.19 4.52
N GLY A 69 -14.86 5.93 4.89
CA GLY A 69 -15.93 5.54 5.82
C GLY A 69 -15.72 6.07 7.24
N LEU A 70 -14.48 6.03 7.73
CA LEU A 70 -14.12 6.46 9.08
C LEU A 70 -14.08 7.99 9.24
N ILE A 71 -13.97 8.78 8.17
CA ILE A 71 -14.05 10.25 8.26
C ILE A 71 -15.33 10.73 8.94
N GLN A 72 -16.44 9.98 8.80
CA GLN A 72 -17.73 10.31 9.40
C GLN A 72 -17.80 10.07 10.92
N THR A 73 -16.82 9.38 11.50
CA THR A 73 -16.86 8.95 12.91
C THR A 73 -16.36 10.00 13.90
N GLY A 74 -15.88 11.16 13.43
CA GLY A 74 -15.35 12.21 14.29
C GLY A 74 -14.00 11.88 14.94
N LEU A 75 -13.36 10.76 14.58
CA LEU A 75 -12.04 10.36 15.08
C LEU A 75 -10.89 11.30 14.63
N GLY A 76 -11.17 12.26 13.75
CA GLY A 76 -10.18 13.24 13.28
C GLY A 76 -8.99 12.58 12.60
N TRP A 77 -7.78 12.98 12.99
CA TRP A 77 -6.53 12.47 12.40
C TRP A 77 -6.26 10.99 12.69
N TRP A 78 -6.91 10.39 13.69
CA TRP A 78 -6.73 8.97 14.03
C TRP A 78 -7.30 8.02 12.98
N VAL A 79 -8.21 8.51 12.12
CA VAL A 79 -8.78 7.74 11.01
C VAL A 79 -7.68 7.20 10.08
N VAL A 80 -6.62 7.97 9.86
CA VAL A 80 -5.52 7.61 8.96
C VAL A 80 -4.78 6.35 9.45
N PRO A 81 -4.15 6.34 10.65
CA PRO A 81 -3.47 5.13 11.14
C PRO A 81 -4.42 3.97 11.42
N LEU A 82 -5.69 4.22 11.81
CA LEU A 82 -6.67 3.14 11.99
C LEU A 82 -6.97 2.42 10.67
N SER A 83 -7.06 3.18 9.58
CA SER A 83 -7.29 2.63 8.24
C SER A 83 -6.15 1.76 7.71
N TRP A 84 -4.97 1.87 8.31
CA TRP A 84 -3.80 1.07 7.96
C TRP A 84 -3.83 -0.33 8.56
N LEU A 85 -4.51 -0.51 9.71
CA LEU A 85 -4.49 -1.76 10.47
C LEU A 85 -4.89 -3.00 9.64
N PRO A 86 -6.01 -3.00 8.88
CA PRO A 86 -6.39 -4.17 8.11
C PRO A 86 -5.35 -4.52 7.05
N THR A 87 -4.83 -3.51 6.36
CA THR A 87 -3.85 -3.68 5.27
C THR A 87 -2.51 -4.18 5.82
N LEU A 88 -2.04 -3.64 6.94
CA LEU A 88 -0.84 -4.13 7.62
C LEU A 88 -1.01 -5.56 8.15
N LEU A 89 -2.19 -5.90 8.68
CA LEU A 89 -2.49 -7.25 9.14
C LEU A 89 -2.45 -8.25 7.97
N ILE A 90 -3.02 -7.88 6.82
CA ILE A 90 -2.98 -8.69 5.59
C ILE A 90 -1.53 -8.83 5.09
N ALA A 91 -0.76 -7.74 5.07
CA ALA A 91 0.66 -7.79 4.70
C ALA A 91 1.45 -8.74 5.62
N TRP A 92 1.17 -8.70 6.92
CA TRP A 92 1.80 -9.57 7.91
C TRP A 92 1.42 -11.03 7.71
N LEU A 93 0.13 -11.33 7.48
CA LEU A 93 -0.36 -12.68 7.24
C LEU A 93 0.20 -13.28 5.93
N LEU A 94 0.36 -12.45 4.90
CA LEU A 94 0.86 -12.86 3.59
C LEU A 94 2.40 -12.87 3.51
N LYS A 95 3.10 -12.34 4.52
CA LYS A 95 4.56 -12.30 4.57
C LYS A 95 5.11 -13.73 4.38
N PRO A 96 5.90 -13.99 3.32
CA PRO A 96 6.51 -15.30 3.16
C PRO A 96 7.45 -15.53 4.34
N ARG A 97 7.18 -16.58 5.12
CA ARG A 97 8.15 -17.11 6.08
C ARG A 97 9.34 -17.59 5.25
N ARG A 98 10.44 -16.83 5.26
CA ARG A 98 11.71 -17.41 4.82
C ARG A 98 12.00 -18.58 5.78
N PRO A 99 12.55 -19.71 5.31
CA PRO A 99 13.21 -20.62 6.21
C PRO A 99 14.36 -19.84 6.86
N GLU A 100 14.16 -19.46 8.12
CA GLU A 100 15.25 -19.06 9.01
C GLU A 100 16.15 -20.30 9.14
N GLY A 101 17.22 -20.39 8.34
CA GLY A 101 18.11 -21.55 8.43
C GLY A 101 19.21 -21.69 7.40
N GLU A 102 19.09 -21.15 6.19
CA GLU A 102 20.18 -21.23 5.18
C GLU A 102 20.97 -19.92 5.09
N LEU A 103 21.56 -19.54 6.22
CA LEU A 103 22.89 -18.92 6.21
C LEU A 103 23.91 -20.04 6.49
N VAL A 104 23.84 -21.13 5.73
CA VAL A 104 24.90 -22.13 5.76
C VAL A 104 26.07 -21.53 4.98
N TRP A 105 27.00 -20.99 5.75
CA TRP A 105 28.32 -20.49 5.39
C TRP A 105 29.25 -21.55 4.71
N THR A 106 28.71 -22.57 4.04
CA THR A 106 29.49 -23.68 3.49
C THR A 106 30.03 -23.47 2.08
N ASP A 107 29.70 -22.38 1.39
CA ASP A 107 30.20 -22.13 0.02
C ASP A 107 31.53 -21.36 -0.04
N MET A 108 32.23 -21.16 1.09
CA MET A 108 33.57 -20.57 1.10
C MET A 108 34.70 -21.61 1.13
N THR A 109 34.59 -22.70 0.37
CA THR A 109 35.80 -23.47 0.00
C THR A 109 36.27 -23.02 -1.38
N PRO A 110 37.44 -22.36 -1.50
CA PRO A 110 38.01 -22.10 -2.81
C PRO A 110 38.36 -23.44 -3.45
N ARG A 111 37.79 -23.71 -4.64
CA ARG A 111 38.24 -24.80 -5.51
C ARG A 111 39.69 -24.55 -5.87
N GLN A 112 40.58 -25.18 -5.10
CA GLN A 112 42.00 -25.28 -5.36
C GLN A 112 42.16 -26.03 -6.69
N GLY A 113 42.82 -25.39 -7.65
CA GLY A 113 43.00 -25.94 -8.99
C GLY A 113 43.74 -27.26 -8.96
N GLU A 114 43.12 -28.29 -9.53
CA GLU A 114 43.82 -29.48 -10.01
C GLU A 114 44.29 -29.19 -11.44
N ARG A 115 45.61 -29.09 -11.61
CA ARG A 115 46.33 -29.36 -12.85
C ARG A 115 47.39 -30.40 -12.53
#